data_AF-A0A8U0M3S1-F1
#
_entry.id   AF-A0A8U0M3S1-F1
#
_cell.length_a   1.000
_cell.length_b   1.000
_cell.length_c   1.000
_cell.angle_alpha   90.00
_cell.angle_beta   90.00
_cell.angle_gamma   90.00
#
_symmetry.space_group_name_H-M   'P 1'
#
loop_
_entity.id
_entity.type
_entity.pdbx_description
1 polymer ?
#
loop_
_entity_poly.entity_id
_entity_poly.type
_entity_poly.pdbx_seq_one_letter_code
_entity_poly.pdbx_strand_id
1 'polypeptide(L)'
;MALTENQLQTLRTDLHQLATIEYSDVMAELLDHYASLTEDRMATGFSFTEASKWAWADLGSGSGLQAIQTDFIKTTQRLMRQQHWTIVKSYFRWPILLTTILTGALLHLIVPMIPAQVLLLTTLAIGFTPAFIIRFTETPNSNGLASTSKILQEYLRKQAIILMFASNIWFNLGSVLFGGTDTRITFLETHAVFSTVVLSLLLLYVASFSQLLYLHFRAQLFLAAVNTTKLFS
;
A
#
# COMPACT_ATOMS: atom_id res chain seq x y z
N MET A 1 29.19 -21.85 15.87
CA MET A 1 29.42 -21.32 17.24
C MET A 1 28.46 -20.16 17.39
N ALA A 2 27.58 -20.15 18.38
CA ALA A 2 26.53 -19.13 18.48
C ALA A 2 27.10 -17.75 18.83
N LEU A 3 26.58 -16.70 18.20
CA LEU A 3 26.93 -15.30 18.52
C LEU A 3 26.38 -14.87 19.88
N THR A 4 27.13 -13.99 20.54
CA THR A 4 26.67 -13.30 21.76
C THR A 4 25.75 -12.13 21.42
N GLU A 5 24.91 -11.72 22.38
CA GLU A 5 23.99 -10.58 22.20
C GLU A 5 24.72 -9.28 21.79
N ASN A 6 25.90 -9.03 22.36
CA ASN A 6 26.73 -7.87 22.01
C ASN A 6 27.23 -7.92 20.56
N GLN A 7 27.57 -9.11 20.08
CA GLN A 7 27.99 -9.32 18.69
C GLN A 7 26.81 -9.12 17.74
N LEU A 8 25.63 -9.68 18.04
CA LEU A 8 24.40 -9.44 17.26
C LEU A 8 24.03 -7.96 17.21
N GLN A 9 24.15 -7.25 18.33
CA GLN A 9 23.90 -5.81 18.37
C GLN A 9 24.91 -5.01 17.53
N THR A 10 26.15 -5.49 17.42
CA THR A 10 27.17 -4.90 16.55
C THR A 10 26.79 -5.06 15.07
N LEU A 11 26.44 -6.28 14.65
CA LEU A 11 25.98 -6.57 13.29
C LEU A 11 24.73 -5.74 12.91
N ARG A 12 23.79 -5.62 13.85
CA ARG A 12 22.60 -4.77 13.67
C ARG A 12 22.96 -3.29 13.51
N THR A 13 23.93 -2.81 14.28
CA THR A 13 24.42 -1.42 14.17
C THR A 13 25.07 -1.18 12.82
N ASP A 14 25.84 -2.14 12.30
CA ASP A 14 26.46 -2.05 10.98
C ASP A 14 25.41 -1.95 9.86
N LEU A 15 24.36 -2.79 9.91
CA LEU A 15 23.25 -2.73 8.94
C LEU A 15 22.51 -1.39 8.99
N HIS A 16 22.33 -0.81 10.18
CA HIS A 16 21.71 0.51 10.34
C HIS A 16 22.59 1.66 9.85
N GLN A 17 23.85 1.71 10.31
CA GLN A 17 24.72 2.87 10.11
C GLN A 17 25.39 2.86 8.74
N LEU A 18 25.78 1.69 8.23
CA LEU A 18 26.55 1.57 7.00
C LEU A 18 25.67 1.33 5.79
N ALA A 19 24.61 0.52 5.91
CA ALA A 19 23.70 0.21 4.80
C ALA A 19 22.40 1.04 4.80
N THR A 20 22.09 1.76 5.88
CA THR A 20 20.86 2.57 6.02
C THR A 20 19.59 1.73 5.76
N ILE A 21 19.54 0.53 6.35
CA ILE A 21 18.36 -0.32 6.22
C ILE A 21 17.22 0.27 7.04
N GLU A 22 16.16 0.68 6.36
CA GLU A 22 14.99 1.35 6.95
C GLU A 22 13.89 0.38 7.34
N TYR A 23 13.85 -0.82 6.73
CA TYR A 23 12.73 -1.74 6.87
C TYR A 23 12.99 -2.87 7.87
N SER A 24 12.07 -3.10 8.80
CA SER A 24 12.24 -4.06 9.90
C SER A 24 12.29 -5.51 9.41
N ASP A 25 11.43 -5.85 8.46
CA ASP A 25 11.37 -7.18 7.86
C ASP A 25 12.70 -7.52 7.16
N VAL A 26 13.21 -6.57 6.37
CA VAL A 26 14.51 -6.68 5.68
C VAL A 26 15.66 -6.70 6.67
N MET A 27 15.63 -5.85 7.71
CA MET A 27 16.64 -5.84 8.76
C MET A 27 16.74 -7.19 9.48
N ALA A 28 15.59 -7.78 9.84
CA ALA A 28 15.57 -9.06 10.53
C ALA A 28 16.17 -10.18 9.68
N GLU A 29 15.76 -10.27 8.40
CA GLU A 29 16.27 -11.26 7.46
C GLU A 29 17.77 -11.07 7.17
N LEU A 30 18.20 -9.83 6.92
CA LEU A 30 19.61 -9.52 6.70
C LEU A 30 20.46 -9.79 7.93
N LEU A 31 19.95 -9.48 9.13
CA LEU A 31 20.66 -9.75 10.38
C LEU A 31 20.82 -11.25 10.62
N ASP A 32 19.79 -12.06 10.34
CA ASP A 32 19.84 -13.51 10.48
C ASP A 32 20.85 -14.14 9.50
N HIS A 33 20.83 -13.69 8.24
CA HIS A 33 21.80 -14.13 7.24
C HIS A 33 23.22 -13.64 7.57
N TYR A 34 23.36 -12.41 8.05
CA TYR A 34 24.65 -11.85 8.46
C TYR A 34 25.24 -12.60 9.66
N ALA A 35 24.40 -12.92 10.64
CA ALA A 35 24.75 -13.73 11.79
C ALA A 35 25.23 -15.12 11.34
N SER A 36 24.43 -15.82 10.52
CA SER A 36 24.74 -17.17 10.02
C SER A 36 26.09 -17.21 9.29
N LEU A 37 26.33 -16.28 8.35
CA LEU A 37 27.60 -16.19 7.63
C LEU A 37 28.79 -15.91 8.56
N THR A 38 28.59 -15.10 9.59
CA THR A 38 29.63 -14.80 10.58
C THR A 38 29.93 -16.04 11.43
N GLU A 39 28.91 -16.79 11.86
CA GLU A 39 29.06 -18.01 12.63
C GLU A 39 29.79 -19.11 11.85
N ASP A 40 29.46 -19.27 10.56
CA ASP A 40 30.10 -20.22 9.66
C ASP A 40 31.59 -19.91 9.51
N ARG A 41 31.95 -18.63 9.38
CA ARG A 41 33.36 -18.22 9.29
C ARG A 41 34.08 -18.38 10.62
N MET A 42 33.43 -18.07 11.74
CA MET A 42 34.00 -18.33 13.07
C MET A 42 34.25 -19.83 13.32
N ALA A 43 33.38 -20.70 12.80
CA ALA A 43 33.57 -22.16 12.90
C ALA A 43 34.84 -22.65 12.17
N THR A 44 35.33 -21.90 11.18
CA THR A 44 36.61 -22.18 10.50
C THR A 44 37.85 -21.61 11.21
N GLY A 45 37.68 -21.01 12.38
CA GLY A 45 38.78 -20.52 13.24
C GLY A 45 39.09 -19.03 13.13
N PHE A 46 38.33 -18.26 12.36
CA PHE A 46 38.48 -16.80 12.30
C PHE A 46 37.94 -16.11 13.56
N SER A 47 38.52 -14.96 13.89
CA SER A 47 37.96 -14.08 14.92
C SER A 47 36.63 -13.45 14.45
N PHE A 48 35.78 -13.03 15.39
CA PHE A 48 34.50 -12.38 15.07
C PHE A 48 34.67 -11.19 14.12
N THR A 49 35.66 -10.33 14.38
CA THR A 49 35.91 -9.12 13.58
C THR A 49 36.31 -9.43 12.14
N GLU A 50 37.07 -10.51 11.93
CA GLU A 50 37.44 -10.96 10.58
C GLU A 50 36.25 -11.63 9.90
N ALA A 51 35.56 -12.52 10.61
CA ALA A 51 34.38 -13.22 10.13
C ALA A 51 33.26 -12.24 9.72
N SER A 52 32.98 -11.21 10.52
CA SER A 52 31.94 -10.22 10.24
C SER A 52 32.29 -9.31 9.07
N LYS A 53 33.56 -8.96 8.85
CA LYS A 53 34.01 -8.23 7.65
C LYS A 53 33.84 -9.06 6.39
N TRP A 54 34.19 -10.34 6.46
CA TRP A 54 33.98 -11.26 5.34
C TRP A 54 32.50 -11.42 5.02
N ALA A 55 31.67 -11.67 6.04
CA ALA A 55 30.23 -11.80 5.86
C ALA A 55 29.58 -10.50 5.34
N TRP A 56 30.05 -9.32 5.75
CA TRP A 56 29.60 -8.04 5.20
C TRP A 56 29.92 -7.89 3.71
N ALA A 57 31.12 -8.29 3.30
CA ALA A 57 31.52 -8.27 1.90
C ALA A 57 30.69 -9.28 1.06
N ASP A 58 30.43 -10.46 1.62
CA ASP A 58 29.66 -11.54 0.97
C ASP A 58 28.17 -11.18 0.79
N LEU A 59 27.61 -10.40 1.73
CA LEU A 59 26.28 -9.78 1.60
C LEU A 59 26.20 -8.70 0.51
N GLY A 60 27.31 -8.42 -0.18
CA GLY A 60 27.38 -7.43 -1.25
C GLY A 60 27.71 -6.02 -0.78
N SER A 61 28.11 -5.85 0.50
CA SER A 61 28.44 -4.57 1.13
C SER A 61 27.30 -3.52 1.05
N GLY A 62 27.56 -2.26 1.39
CA GLY A 62 26.53 -1.21 1.45
C GLY A 62 25.70 -1.06 0.17
N SER A 63 26.29 -1.19 -1.01
CA SER A 63 25.55 -1.08 -2.28
C SER A 63 24.67 -2.30 -2.59
N GLY A 64 25.15 -3.52 -2.30
CA GLY A 64 24.36 -4.75 -2.45
C GLY A 64 23.18 -4.79 -1.48
N LEU A 65 23.42 -4.41 -0.22
CA LEU A 65 22.38 -4.33 0.80
C LEU A 65 21.30 -3.28 0.46
N GLN A 66 21.69 -2.13 -0.12
CA GLN A 66 20.74 -1.16 -0.64
C GLN A 66 19.94 -1.70 -1.82
N ALA A 67 20.58 -2.45 -2.73
CA ALA A 67 19.88 -3.08 -3.85
C ALA A 67 18.79 -4.04 -3.33
N ILE A 68 19.11 -4.89 -2.33
CA ILE A 68 18.16 -5.78 -1.67
C ILE A 68 16.98 -5.00 -1.08
N GLN A 69 17.22 -3.91 -0.36
CA GLN A 69 16.16 -3.05 0.14
C GLN A 69 15.28 -2.49 -0.99
N THR A 70 15.88 -1.96 -2.06
CA THR A 70 15.11 -1.42 -3.18
C THR A 70 14.28 -2.47 -3.89
N ASP A 71 14.80 -3.68 -4.03
CA ASP A 71 14.10 -4.78 -4.69
C ASP A 71 13.00 -5.35 -3.81
N PHE A 72 13.19 -5.39 -2.48
CA PHE A 72 12.13 -5.66 -1.53
C PHE A 72 10.98 -4.66 -1.66
N ILE A 73 11.28 -3.35 -1.71
CA ILE A 73 10.27 -2.30 -1.90
C ILE A 73 9.53 -2.50 -3.22
N LYS A 74 10.27 -2.66 -4.33
CA LYS A 74 9.67 -2.84 -5.66
C LYS A 74 8.80 -4.09 -5.72
N THR A 75 9.26 -5.21 -5.17
CA THR A 75 8.54 -6.48 -5.16
C THR A 75 7.26 -6.36 -4.33
N THR A 76 7.35 -5.78 -3.14
CA THR A 76 6.21 -5.52 -2.25
C THR A 76 5.17 -4.63 -2.95
N GLN A 77 5.60 -3.52 -3.57
CA GLN A 77 4.71 -2.66 -4.34
C GLN A 77 4.07 -3.37 -5.54
N ARG A 78 4.82 -4.25 -6.22
CA ARG A 78 4.31 -5.05 -7.34
C ARG A 78 3.24 -6.03 -6.86
N LEU A 79 3.47 -6.71 -5.73
CA LEU A 79 2.49 -7.62 -5.12
C LEU A 79 1.22 -6.87 -4.73
N MET A 80 1.33 -5.71 -4.10
CA MET A 80 0.18 -4.86 -3.75
C MET A 80 -0.62 -4.45 -4.99
N ARG A 81 0.06 -4.04 -6.06
CA ARG A 81 -0.59 -3.70 -7.34
C ARG A 81 -1.30 -4.90 -7.96
N GLN A 82 -0.67 -6.08 -7.93
CA GLN A 82 -1.28 -7.31 -8.45
C GLN A 82 -2.50 -7.72 -7.63
N GLN A 83 -2.45 -7.60 -6.30
CA GLN A 83 -3.59 -7.84 -5.42
C GLN A 83 -4.73 -6.86 -5.69
N HIS A 84 -4.43 -5.54 -5.76
CA HIS A 84 -5.44 -4.53 -6.08
C HIS A 84 -6.10 -4.80 -7.43
N TRP A 85 -5.31 -5.12 -8.45
CA TRP A 85 -5.84 -5.45 -9.78
C TRP A 85 -6.67 -6.73 -9.79
N THR A 86 -6.30 -7.73 -8.99
CA THR A 86 -7.07 -8.97 -8.83
C THR A 86 -8.42 -8.67 -8.18
N ILE A 87 -8.45 -7.79 -7.18
CA ILE A 87 -9.69 -7.32 -6.55
C ILE A 87 -10.56 -6.59 -7.58
N VAL A 88 -10.02 -5.62 -8.32
CA VAL A 88 -10.77 -4.88 -9.36
C VAL A 88 -11.36 -5.85 -10.39
N LYS A 89 -10.56 -6.80 -10.88
CA LYS A 89 -11.04 -7.83 -11.81
C LYS A 89 -12.15 -8.71 -11.23
N SER A 90 -12.16 -8.94 -9.93
CA SER A 90 -13.18 -9.79 -9.28
C SER A 90 -14.59 -9.22 -9.42
N TYR A 91 -14.75 -7.90 -9.51
CA TYR A 91 -16.05 -7.23 -9.73
C TYR A 91 -16.64 -7.48 -11.13
N PHE A 92 -15.82 -7.94 -12.07
CA PHE A 92 -16.22 -8.26 -13.44
C PHE A 92 -16.37 -9.76 -13.68
N ARG A 93 -16.26 -10.59 -12.63
CA ARG A 93 -16.47 -12.04 -12.72
C ARG A 93 -17.92 -12.39 -12.49
N TRP A 94 -18.38 -13.46 -13.12
CA TRP A 94 -19.67 -14.06 -12.80
C TRP A 94 -19.63 -14.67 -11.37
N PRO A 95 -20.67 -14.52 -10.52
CA PRO A 95 -21.95 -13.81 -10.73
C PRO A 95 -21.92 -12.32 -10.35
N ILE A 96 -20.82 -11.83 -9.77
CA ILE A 96 -20.69 -10.45 -9.24
C ILE A 96 -20.95 -9.40 -10.34
N LEU A 97 -20.54 -9.68 -11.58
CA LEU A 97 -20.82 -8.81 -12.73
C LEU A 97 -22.30 -8.44 -12.83
N LEU A 98 -23.21 -9.39 -12.56
CA LEU A 98 -24.65 -9.13 -12.58
C LEU A 98 -25.05 -8.09 -11.53
N THR A 99 -24.50 -8.20 -10.32
CA THR A 99 -24.74 -7.24 -9.25
C THR A 99 -24.13 -5.87 -9.56
N THR A 100 -22.96 -5.82 -10.19
CA THR A 100 -22.32 -4.57 -10.63
C THR A 100 -23.17 -3.86 -11.70
N ILE A 101 -23.66 -4.60 -12.69
CA ILE A 101 -24.55 -4.07 -13.73
C ILE A 101 -25.87 -3.59 -13.13
N LEU A 102 -26.48 -4.39 -12.24
CA LEU A 102 -27.72 -4.03 -11.57
C LEU A 102 -27.56 -2.75 -10.73
N THR A 103 -26.43 -2.62 -10.04
CA THR A 103 -26.09 -1.42 -9.25
C THR A 103 -25.93 -0.20 -10.17
N GLY A 104 -25.23 -0.35 -11.31
CA GLY A 104 -25.09 0.71 -12.31
C GLY A 104 -26.43 1.13 -12.93
N ALA A 105 -27.32 0.17 -13.22
CA ALA A 105 -28.66 0.43 -13.73
C ALA A 105 -29.52 1.17 -12.69
N LEU A 106 -29.44 0.77 -11.42
CA LEU A 106 -30.13 1.46 -10.33
C LEU A 106 -29.62 2.90 -10.17
N LEU A 107 -28.30 3.10 -10.22
CA LEU A 107 -27.71 4.43 -10.20
C LEU A 107 -28.18 5.27 -11.38
N HIS A 108 -28.30 4.68 -12.59
CA HIS A 108 -28.77 5.41 -13.77
C HIS A 108 -30.19 5.95 -13.60
N LEU A 109 -31.07 5.21 -12.91
CA LEU A 109 -32.43 5.64 -12.62
C LEU A 109 -32.48 6.76 -11.57
N ILE A 110 -31.57 6.72 -10.59
CA ILE A 110 -31.55 7.66 -9.47
C ILE A 110 -30.85 8.98 -9.82
N VAL A 111 -29.75 8.94 -10.57
CA VAL A 111 -28.90 10.10 -10.87
C VAL A 111 -29.68 11.30 -11.45
N PRO A 112 -30.60 11.14 -12.43
CA PRO A 112 -31.39 12.25 -12.96
C PRO A 112 -32.35 12.89 -11.94
N MET A 113 -32.68 12.20 -10.84
CA MET A 113 -33.56 12.70 -9.79
C MET A 113 -32.81 13.52 -8.73
N ILE A 114 -31.47 13.49 -8.75
CA ILE A 114 -30.62 14.19 -7.78
C ILE A 114 -30.25 15.57 -8.34
N PRO A 115 -30.43 16.66 -7.58
CA PRO A 115 -29.94 17.98 -7.98
C PRO A 115 -28.44 17.95 -8.25
N ALA A 116 -28.00 18.60 -9.32
CA ALA A 116 -26.60 18.56 -9.75
C ALA A 116 -25.61 19.00 -8.66
N GLN A 117 -25.99 19.91 -7.76
CA GLN A 117 -25.14 20.31 -6.62
C GLN A 117 -24.91 19.16 -5.64
N VAL A 118 -25.95 18.35 -5.38
CA VAL A 118 -25.86 17.18 -4.51
C VAL A 118 -25.04 16.08 -5.18
N LEU A 119 -25.23 15.87 -6.49
CA LEU A 119 -24.44 14.92 -7.28
C LEU A 119 -22.95 15.25 -7.25
N LEU A 120 -22.62 16.54 -7.40
CA LEU A 120 -21.28 17.08 -7.31
C LEU A 120 -20.64 16.82 -5.94
N LEU A 121 -21.33 17.21 -4.87
CA LEU A 121 -20.86 16.99 -3.49
C LEU A 121 -20.65 15.50 -3.20
N THR A 122 -21.57 14.65 -3.66
CA THR A 122 -21.48 13.20 -3.49
C THR A 122 -20.27 12.62 -4.23
N THR A 123 -20.04 13.05 -5.47
CA THR A 123 -18.89 12.61 -6.28
C THR A 123 -17.57 12.99 -5.59
N LEU A 124 -17.47 14.22 -5.07
CA LEU A 124 -16.30 14.65 -4.31
C LEU A 124 -16.16 13.85 -3.02
N ALA A 125 -17.23 13.67 -2.24
CA ALA A 125 -17.19 12.89 -1.01
C ALA A 125 -16.67 11.46 -1.25
N ILE A 126 -17.16 10.79 -2.30
CA ILE A 126 -16.70 9.46 -2.71
C ILE A 126 -15.22 9.50 -3.11
N GLY A 127 -14.82 10.43 -3.97
CA GLY A 127 -13.42 10.55 -4.43
C GLY A 127 -12.42 10.83 -3.31
N PHE A 128 -12.82 11.53 -2.26
CA PHE A 128 -12.00 11.82 -1.08
C PHE A 128 -12.02 10.71 -0.02
N THR A 129 -12.97 9.76 -0.10
CA THR A 129 -13.13 8.69 0.90
C THR A 129 -11.83 7.90 1.13
N PRO A 130 -11.07 7.46 0.11
CA PRO A 130 -9.81 6.75 0.33
C PRO A 130 -8.77 7.57 1.09
N ALA A 131 -8.64 8.86 0.80
CA ALA A 131 -7.70 9.74 1.48
C ALA A 131 -8.08 9.90 2.96
N PHE A 132 -9.38 10.03 3.24
CA PHE A 132 -9.89 10.06 4.61
C PHE A 132 -9.60 8.75 5.34
N ILE A 133 -9.90 7.60 4.75
CA ILE A 133 -9.61 6.30 5.36
C ILE A 133 -8.13 6.18 5.70
N ILE A 134 -7.22 6.50 4.77
CA ILE A 134 -5.77 6.46 5.03
C ILE A 134 -5.42 7.30 6.24
N ARG A 135 -5.88 8.56 6.28
CA ARG A 135 -5.55 9.50 7.36
C ARG A 135 -6.02 9.00 8.73
N PHE A 136 -7.15 8.30 8.79
CA PHE A 136 -7.65 7.68 10.03
C PHE A 136 -6.92 6.39 10.40
N THR A 137 -6.41 5.66 9.41
CA THR A 137 -5.62 4.44 9.61
C THR A 137 -4.13 4.68 9.84
N GLU A 138 -3.66 5.92 9.69
CA GLU A 138 -2.31 6.33 10.08
C GLU A 138 -2.19 6.22 11.60
N THR A 139 -1.73 5.07 12.08
CA THR A 139 -1.33 4.92 13.47
C THR A 139 -0.19 5.88 13.76
N PRO A 140 -0.36 6.81 14.71
CA PRO A 140 0.71 7.71 15.08
C PRO A 140 1.79 6.87 15.73
N ASN A 141 3.00 6.96 15.17
CA ASN A 141 4.22 6.62 15.89
C ASN A 141 4.53 5.13 16.04
N SER A 142 5.09 4.51 15.00
CA SER A 142 6.09 3.45 15.21
C SER A 142 7.48 4.07 14.99
N ASN A 143 8.12 4.51 16.08
CA ASN A 143 9.55 4.90 16.10
C ASN A 143 10.50 3.70 15.85
N GLY A 144 9.97 2.57 15.38
CA GLY A 144 10.73 1.41 14.92
C GLY A 144 10.82 1.38 13.40
N LEU A 145 11.88 0.74 12.90
CA LEU A 145 12.10 0.36 11.50
C LEU A 145 10.79 0.13 10.73
N ALA A 146 10.66 0.79 9.58
CA ALA A 146 9.50 0.76 8.71
C ALA A 146 9.10 -0.68 8.36
N SER A 147 7.92 -1.14 8.76
CA SER A 147 7.48 -2.46 8.30
C SER A 147 6.88 -2.39 6.90
N THR A 148 6.57 -3.55 6.33
CA THR A 148 5.76 -3.70 5.11
C THR A 148 4.49 -2.82 5.10
N SER A 149 3.95 -2.46 6.27
CA SER A 149 2.81 -1.56 6.43
C SER A 149 3.07 -0.14 5.89
N LYS A 150 4.29 0.39 6.06
CA LYS A 150 4.66 1.73 5.56
C LYS A 150 4.70 1.76 4.04
N ILE A 151 5.20 0.69 3.42
CA ILE A 151 5.20 0.53 1.95
C ILE A 151 3.74 0.48 1.45
N LEU A 152 2.86 -0.22 2.16
CA LEU A 152 1.45 -0.27 1.83
C LEU A 152 0.81 1.10 1.94
N GLN A 153 0.98 1.80 3.06
CA GLN A 153 0.43 3.13 3.27
C GLN A 153 0.91 4.10 2.20
N GLU A 154 2.19 4.06 1.82
CA GLU A 154 2.72 4.86 0.73
C GLU A 154 2.06 4.54 -0.61
N TYR A 155 1.89 3.25 -0.92
CA TYR A 155 1.20 2.81 -2.12
C TYR A 155 -0.26 3.29 -2.15
N LEU A 156 -0.99 3.07 -1.05
CA LEU A 156 -2.39 3.48 -0.90
C LEU A 156 -2.55 4.99 -0.98
N ARG A 157 -1.64 5.76 -0.38
CA ARG A 157 -1.62 7.22 -0.46
C ARG A 157 -1.47 7.70 -1.88
N LYS A 158 -0.54 7.13 -2.64
CA LYS A 158 -0.38 7.42 -4.08
C LYS A 158 -1.66 7.09 -4.85
N GLN A 159 -2.29 5.96 -4.57
CA GLN A 159 -3.56 5.57 -5.20
C GLN A 159 -4.72 6.53 -4.87
N ALA A 160 -4.86 6.94 -3.61
CA ALA A 160 -5.85 7.92 -3.19
C ALA A 160 -5.63 9.29 -3.85
N ILE A 161 -4.37 9.74 -3.94
CA ILE A 161 -4.02 10.98 -4.64
C ILE A 161 -4.41 10.91 -6.11
N ILE A 162 -4.11 9.80 -6.80
CA ILE A 162 -4.51 9.60 -8.20
C ILE A 162 -6.03 9.69 -8.34
N LEU A 163 -6.80 9.08 -7.44
CA LEU A 163 -8.26 9.14 -7.46
C LEU A 163 -8.79 10.56 -7.23
N MET A 164 -8.20 11.30 -6.30
CA MET A 164 -8.54 12.70 -6.05
C MET A 164 -8.27 13.57 -7.28
N PHE A 165 -7.11 13.40 -7.92
CA PHE A 165 -6.79 14.09 -9.16
C PHE A 165 -7.77 13.72 -10.29
N ALA A 166 -8.07 12.44 -10.47
CA ALA A 166 -9.03 11.99 -11.48
C ALA A 166 -10.43 12.58 -11.24
N SER A 167 -10.89 12.60 -9.99
CA SER A 167 -12.17 13.19 -9.60
C SER A 167 -12.19 14.70 -9.84
N ASN A 168 -11.09 15.40 -9.55
CA ASN A 168 -10.95 16.83 -9.77
C ASN A 168 -10.89 17.18 -11.27
N ILE A 169 -10.17 16.39 -12.09
CA ILE A 169 -10.14 16.55 -13.54
C ILE A 169 -11.54 16.37 -14.11
N TRP A 170 -12.23 15.29 -13.74
CA TRP A 170 -13.61 15.04 -14.16
C TRP A 170 -14.52 16.22 -13.82
N PHE A 171 -14.40 16.75 -12.61
CA PHE A 171 -15.18 17.89 -12.16
C PHE A 171 -14.92 19.18 -12.96
N ASN A 172 -13.65 19.45 -13.27
CA ASN A 172 -13.28 20.66 -14.01
C ASN A 172 -13.45 20.51 -15.54
N LEU A 173 -13.62 19.29 -16.05
CA LEU A 173 -13.73 19.00 -17.48
C LEU A 173 -14.88 19.79 -18.14
N GLY A 174 -16.04 19.88 -17.48
CA GLY A 174 -17.18 20.64 -17.98
C GLY A 174 -16.87 22.14 -18.16
N SER A 175 -16.23 22.77 -17.18
CA SER A 175 -15.83 24.19 -17.30
C SER A 175 -14.72 24.42 -18.32
N VAL A 176 -13.80 23.47 -18.47
CA VAL A 176 -12.69 23.58 -19.42
C VAL A 176 -13.20 23.45 -20.86
N LEU A 177 -14.13 22.52 -21.12
CA LEU A 177 -14.64 22.25 -22.46
C LEU A 177 -15.73 23.24 -22.90
N PHE A 178 -16.56 23.73 -21.98
CA PHE A 178 -17.77 24.49 -22.33
C PHE A 178 -17.81 25.93 -21.80
N GLY A 179 -16.82 26.35 -21.00
CA GLY A 179 -16.65 27.72 -20.52
C GLY A 179 -17.70 28.15 -19.47
N GLY A 180 -17.25 28.61 -18.31
CA GLY A 180 -18.13 29.11 -17.24
C GLY A 180 -18.45 28.11 -16.12
N THR A 181 -18.98 28.60 -15.00
CA THR A 181 -19.38 27.78 -13.84
C THR A 181 -20.75 27.15 -14.04
N ASP A 182 -21.66 27.87 -14.71
CA ASP A 182 -23.03 27.41 -14.93
C ASP A 182 -23.09 26.22 -15.90
N THR A 183 -22.14 26.16 -16.85
CA THR A 183 -22.02 25.05 -17.80
C THR A 183 -21.56 23.74 -17.16
N ARG A 184 -20.98 23.76 -15.95
CA ARG A 184 -20.66 22.54 -15.19
C ARG A 184 -21.91 21.79 -14.76
N ILE A 185 -22.89 22.53 -14.25
CA ILE A 185 -24.16 22.02 -13.76
C ILE A 185 -24.96 21.49 -14.96
N THR A 186 -25.04 22.29 -16.03
CA THR A 186 -25.75 21.90 -17.26
C THR A 186 -25.13 20.66 -17.91
N PHE A 187 -23.81 20.49 -17.89
CA PHE A 187 -23.15 19.31 -18.45
C PHE A 187 -23.52 18.02 -17.70
N LEU A 188 -23.51 18.05 -16.36
CA LEU A 188 -23.85 16.89 -15.54
C LEU A 188 -25.32 16.48 -15.69
N GLU A 189 -26.22 17.46 -15.85
CA GLU A 189 -27.65 17.23 -16.09
C GLU A 189 -27.91 16.70 -17.51
N THR A 190 -27.25 17.28 -18.51
CA THR A 190 -27.41 16.88 -19.92
C THR A 190 -26.85 15.48 -20.19
N HIS A 191 -25.81 15.09 -19.45
CA HIS A 191 -25.08 13.84 -19.68
C HIS A 191 -25.15 12.89 -18.47
N ALA A 192 -26.37 12.65 -17.97
CA ALA A 192 -26.62 11.75 -16.82
C ALA A 192 -25.98 10.35 -16.96
N VAL A 193 -25.89 9.82 -18.19
CA VAL A 193 -25.19 8.55 -18.49
C VAL A 193 -23.72 8.62 -18.08
N PHE A 194 -23.01 9.68 -18.47
CA PHE A 194 -21.60 9.85 -18.13
C PHE A 194 -21.39 9.99 -16.62
N SER A 195 -22.23 10.81 -15.96
CA SER A 195 -22.20 10.96 -14.51
C SER A 195 -22.41 9.62 -13.79
N THR A 196 -23.35 8.81 -14.29
CA THR A 196 -23.61 7.46 -13.75
C THR A 196 -22.40 6.54 -13.91
N VAL A 197 -21.77 6.53 -15.08
CA VAL A 197 -20.58 5.70 -15.35
C VAL A 197 -19.43 6.10 -14.43
N VAL A 198 -19.15 7.40 -14.31
CA VAL A 198 -18.06 7.89 -13.45
C VAL A 198 -18.32 7.57 -11.99
N LEU A 199 -19.54 7.80 -11.48
CA LEU A 199 -19.90 7.42 -10.11
C LEU A 199 -19.77 5.92 -9.87
N SER A 200 -20.18 5.09 -10.82
CA SER A 200 -20.05 3.63 -10.72
C SER A 200 -18.58 3.22 -10.65
N LEU A 201 -17.72 3.81 -11.47
CA LEU A 201 -16.28 3.55 -11.46
C LEU A 201 -15.61 4.02 -10.16
N LEU A 202 -15.99 5.20 -9.66
CA LEU A 202 -15.49 5.72 -8.39
C LEU A 202 -15.89 4.81 -7.22
N LEU A 203 -17.15 4.41 -7.14
CA LEU A 203 -17.63 3.50 -6.10
C LEU A 203 -16.93 2.15 -6.15
N LEU A 204 -16.78 1.56 -7.35
CA LEU A 204 -16.05 0.31 -7.52
C LEU A 204 -14.59 0.45 -7.08
N TYR A 205 -13.96 1.58 -7.42
CA TYR A 205 -12.59 1.84 -7.00
C TYR A 205 -12.48 1.99 -5.48
N VAL A 206 -13.35 2.79 -4.85
CA VAL A 206 -13.38 2.95 -3.39
C VAL A 206 -13.63 1.61 -2.70
N ALA A 207 -14.57 0.80 -3.18
CA ALA A 207 -14.82 -0.53 -2.65
C ALA A 207 -13.59 -1.44 -2.77
N SER A 208 -12.92 -1.44 -3.94
CA SER A 208 -11.68 -2.20 -4.16
C SER A 208 -10.55 -1.77 -3.21
N PHE A 209 -10.47 -0.47 -2.95
CA PHE A 209 -9.47 0.14 -2.08
C PHE A 209 -9.73 -0.24 -0.61
N SER A 210 -10.97 -0.12 -0.14
CA SER A 210 -11.38 -0.53 1.21
C SER A 210 -11.16 -2.03 1.43
N GLN A 211 -11.43 -2.86 0.42
CA GLN A 211 -11.19 -4.30 0.49
C GLN A 211 -9.70 -4.65 0.60
N LEU A 212 -8.83 -3.94 -0.15
CA LEU A 212 -7.38 -4.12 -0.05
C LEU A 212 -6.86 -3.78 1.35
N LEU A 213 -7.34 -2.67 1.93
CA LEU A 213 -7.03 -2.28 3.31
C LEU A 213 -7.48 -3.34 4.32
N TYR A 214 -8.73 -3.80 4.21
CA TYR A 214 -9.28 -4.81 5.11
C TYR A 214 -8.48 -6.11 5.09
N LEU A 215 -8.11 -6.60 3.90
CA LEU A 215 -7.32 -7.82 3.74
C LEU A 215 -5.95 -7.69 4.43
N HIS A 216 -5.30 -6.53 4.33
CA HIS A 216 -4.01 -6.32 4.96
C HIS A 216 -4.11 -6.21 6.49
N PHE A 217 -5.06 -5.44 7.00
CA PHE A 217 -5.29 -5.36 8.46
C PHE A 217 -5.60 -6.72 9.07
N ARG A 218 -6.41 -7.54 8.37
CA ARG A 218 -6.71 -8.91 8.81
C ARG A 218 -5.46 -9.78 8.85
N ALA A 219 -4.58 -9.67 7.86
CA ALA A 219 -3.32 -10.43 7.83
C ALA A 219 -2.39 -10.03 9.00
N GLN A 220 -2.27 -8.73 9.27
CA GLN A 220 -1.47 -8.23 10.41
C GLN A 220 -2.03 -8.70 11.76
N LEU A 221 -3.34 -8.63 11.96
CA LEU A 221 -3.99 -9.11 13.19
C LEU A 221 -3.77 -10.61 13.39
N PHE A 222 -3.83 -11.40 12.32
CA PHE A 222 -3.55 -12.83 12.39
C PHE A 222 -2.10 -13.11 12.79
N LEU A 223 -1.12 -12.43 12.18
CA LEU A 223 0.29 -12.58 12.54
C LEU A 223 0.57 -12.16 13.98
N ALA A 224 -0.06 -11.08 14.45
CA ALA A 224 0.05 -10.64 15.84
C ALA A 224 -0.49 -11.71 16.81
N ALA A 225 -1.63 -12.33 16.51
CA ALA A 225 -2.21 -13.39 17.33
C ALA A 225 -1.38 -14.69 17.34
N VAL A 226 -0.72 -15.02 16.22
CA VAL A 226 0.19 -16.17 16.15
C VAL A 226 1.48 -15.92 16.94
N ASN A 227 2.00 -14.69 16.93
CA ASN A 227 3.20 -14.37 17.70
C ASN A 227 2.95 -14.30 19.21
N THR A 228 1.77 -13.85 19.65
CA THR A 228 1.44 -13.88 21.08
C THR A 228 1.28 -15.31 21.61
N THR A 229 0.74 -16.23 20.82
CA THR A 229 0.60 -17.64 21.23
C THR A 229 1.94 -18.37 21.36
N LYS A 230 2.95 -18.04 20.55
CA LYS A 230 4.33 -18.56 20.69
C LYS A 230 5.08 -18.03 21.92
N LEU A 231 4.67 -16.88 22.48
CA LEU A 231 5.28 -16.33 23.69
C LEU A 231 4.74 -16.98 24.99
N PHE A 232 3.68 -17.78 24.89
CA PHE A 232 3.05 -18.49 26.02
C PHE A 232 3.24 -20.02 25.97
N SER A 233 4.05 -20.53 25.04
CA SER A 233 4.45 -21.94 24.91
C SER A 233 5.93 -22.10 25.18
#